data_AF-A0A2A6RMT4-F1
#
_entry.id   AF-A0A2A6RMT4-F1
#
_cell.length_a   1.000
_cell.length_b   1.000
_cell.length_c   1.000
_cell.angle_alpha   90.00
_cell.angle_beta   90.00
_cell.angle_gamma   90.00
#
_symmetry.space_group_name_H-M   'P 1'
#
loop_
_entity.id
_entity.type
_entity.pdbx_description
1 polymer ?
#
loop_
_entity_poly.entity_id
_entity_poly.type
_entity_poly.pdbx_seq_one_letter_code
_entity_poly.pdbx_strand_id
1 'polypeptide(L)'
;MVNDQKRAEGLRHLQRGLAFERANRVAEAVQQYREAIACNPHLREAHNALGFYYQRNGLLAKAAESFRTVASLDGDFLAYFNLGYVLVELERYDEALTAFAQCLSLAPEDSATHFELSLIYLSRGEYSDAINHLQLPLESYPEDWEVHNLLGRSLLGMRRYDEAVAAFGRSLLLAGSPYAQAEVIDNINTVERYREFRQVNTVKDQLYADEGVIYLGSAADDGLQLSETQDFHFTYPDIATTIQRLLALAASANWHFTAIVAADTLARPLVVALAELLELPVRTAEQLGESDRILLVFAVAREAELLLRTVEHLPCQATAFCLGLNWLRHSKLMPDLVGIAARGVCSVPWEGELRRLRADGASPDYVRQCIAQATKTIVKAVQDTPLDPNLPRQVRYYTRSHRRVNVIGR
;
A
#
# COMPACT_ATOMS: atom_id res chain seq x y z
N MET A 1 -35.31 -3.72 -43.30
CA MET A 1 -34.83 -5.06 -43.73
C MET A 1 -33.38 -5.34 -43.34
N VAL A 2 -32.35 -4.74 -43.95
CA VAL A 2 -30.94 -5.00 -43.58
C VAL A 2 -30.59 -4.57 -42.14
N ASN A 3 -31.16 -3.44 -41.68
CA ASN A 3 -30.93 -2.95 -40.32
C ASN A 3 -31.62 -3.83 -39.25
N ASP A 4 -32.81 -4.34 -39.54
CA ASP A 4 -33.55 -5.23 -38.63
C ASP A 4 -32.91 -6.60 -38.52
N GLN A 5 -32.34 -7.10 -39.62
CA GLN A 5 -31.60 -8.35 -39.64
C GLN A 5 -30.31 -8.26 -38.82
N LYS A 6 -29.55 -7.16 -38.94
CA LYS A 6 -28.37 -6.90 -38.10
C LYS A 6 -28.72 -6.76 -36.62
N ARG A 7 -29.83 -6.09 -36.29
CA ARG A 7 -30.34 -6.00 -34.91
C ARG A 7 -30.69 -7.38 -34.34
N ALA A 8 -31.40 -8.21 -35.10
CA ALA A 8 -31.74 -9.57 -34.70
C ALA A 8 -30.50 -10.47 -34.55
N GLU A 9 -29.50 -10.30 -35.42
CA GLU A 9 -28.22 -10.98 -35.32
C GLU A 9 -27.45 -10.57 -34.06
N GLY A 10 -27.40 -9.27 -33.76
CA GLY A 10 -26.80 -8.76 -32.52
C GLY A 10 -27.44 -9.37 -31.27
N LEU A 11 -28.77 -9.50 -31.23
CA LEU A 11 -29.48 -10.16 -30.12
C LEU A 11 -29.13 -11.65 -30.00
N ARG A 12 -28.94 -12.36 -31.12
CA ARG A 12 -28.50 -13.77 -31.09
C ARG A 12 -27.10 -13.90 -30.51
N HIS A 13 -26.18 -13.04 -30.91
CA HIS A 13 -24.84 -12.99 -30.33
C HIS A 13 -24.88 -12.68 -28.83
N LEU A 14 -25.72 -11.74 -28.38
CA LEU A 14 -25.92 -11.48 -26.96
C LEU A 14 -26.39 -12.73 -26.19
N GLN A 15 -27.41 -13.43 -26.69
CA GLN A 15 -27.93 -14.64 -26.04
C GLN A 15 -26.88 -15.76 -25.98
N ARG A 16 -26.07 -15.92 -27.03
CA ARG A 16 -24.94 -16.86 -27.03
C ARG A 16 -23.87 -16.47 -26.02
N GLY A 17 -23.55 -15.18 -25.91
CA GLY A 17 -22.61 -14.66 -24.93
C GLY A 17 -23.04 -14.99 -23.51
N LEU A 18 -24.31 -14.69 -23.17
CA LEU A 18 -24.89 -15.02 -21.86
C LEU A 18 -24.88 -16.52 -21.57
N ALA A 19 -25.14 -17.36 -22.57
CA ALA A 19 -25.08 -18.81 -22.43
C ALA A 19 -23.65 -19.31 -22.16
N PHE A 20 -22.65 -18.77 -22.85
CA PHE A 20 -21.24 -19.10 -22.60
C PHE A 20 -20.78 -18.64 -21.21
N GLU A 21 -21.23 -17.47 -20.75
CA GLU A 21 -20.91 -16.98 -19.41
C GLU A 21 -21.47 -17.90 -18.32
N ARG A 22 -22.73 -18.36 -18.43
CA ARG A 22 -23.31 -19.36 -17.52
C ARG A 22 -22.57 -20.70 -17.53
N ALA A 23 -21.93 -21.03 -18.65
CA ALA A 23 -21.07 -22.22 -18.79
C ALA A 23 -19.62 -21.96 -18.37
N ASN A 24 -19.31 -20.80 -17.78
CA ASN A 24 -17.96 -20.35 -17.41
C ASN A 24 -16.95 -20.30 -18.58
N ARG A 25 -17.45 -20.20 -19.82
CA ARG A 25 -16.66 -20.09 -21.06
C ARG A 25 -16.43 -18.62 -21.42
N VAL A 26 -15.69 -17.93 -20.55
CA VAL A 26 -15.61 -16.46 -20.53
C VAL A 26 -15.06 -15.85 -21.82
N ALA A 27 -14.00 -16.43 -22.39
CA ALA A 27 -13.38 -15.90 -23.62
C ALA A 27 -14.37 -15.90 -24.80
N GLU A 28 -15.19 -16.94 -24.90
CA GLU A 28 -16.20 -17.07 -25.95
C GLU A 28 -17.39 -16.14 -25.71
N ALA A 29 -17.78 -15.95 -24.44
CA ALA A 29 -18.80 -14.97 -24.09
C ALA A 29 -18.41 -13.56 -24.54
N VAL A 30 -17.18 -13.13 -24.23
CA VAL A 30 -16.64 -11.82 -24.62
C VAL A 30 -16.61 -11.64 -26.13
N GLN A 31 -16.20 -12.67 -26.87
CA GLN A 31 -16.21 -12.63 -28.33
C GLN A 31 -17.62 -12.44 -28.87
N GLN A 32 -18.61 -13.17 -28.33
CA GLN A 32 -20.00 -13.02 -28.71
C GLN A 32 -20.56 -11.63 -28.36
N TYR A 33 -20.19 -11.05 -27.21
CA TYR A 33 -20.62 -9.67 -26.89
C TYR A 33 -20.03 -8.63 -27.84
N ARG A 34 -18.78 -8.79 -28.28
CA ARG A 34 -18.17 -7.91 -29.31
C ARG A 34 -18.88 -8.04 -30.66
N GLU A 35 -19.20 -9.26 -31.07
CA GLU A 35 -20.00 -9.51 -32.29
C GLU A 35 -21.39 -8.87 -32.16
N ALA A 36 -22.02 -8.95 -31.00
CA ALA A 36 -23.31 -8.30 -30.73
C ALA A 36 -23.24 -6.78 -30.93
N ILE A 37 -22.19 -6.13 -30.40
CA ILE A 37 -21.95 -4.68 -30.55
C ILE A 37 -21.61 -4.31 -32.00
N ALA A 38 -20.82 -5.13 -32.71
CA ALA A 38 -20.51 -4.91 -34.11
C ALA A 38 -21.76 -4.96 -35.01
N CYS A 39 -22.71 -5.85 -34.69
CA CYS A 39 -24.00 -5.93 -35.36
C CYS A 39 -24.94 -4.77 -34.97
N ASN A 40 -24.97 -4.40 -33.69
CA ASN A 40 -25.80 -3.32 -33.15
C ASN A 40 -25.04 -2.53 -32.05
N PRO A 41 -24.44 -1.37 -32.38
CA PRO A 41 -23.70 -0.56 -31.42
C PRO A 41 -24.53 0.00 -30.28
N HIS A 42 -25.86 0.05 -30.41
CA HIS A 42 -26.79 0.56 -29.39
C HIS A 42 -27.31 -0.54 -28.46
N LEU A 43 -26.78 -1.77 -28.53
CA LEU A 43 -27.19 -2.87 -27.67
C LEU A 43 -26.58 -2.72 -26.27
N ARG A 44 -27.31 -2.03 -25.40
CA ARG A 44 -26.90 -1.67 -24.03
C ARG A 44 -26.42 -2.87 -23.22
N GLU A 45 -27.12 -3.99 -23.29
CA GLU A 45 -26.82 -5.20 -22.51
C GLU A 45 -25.45 -5.80 -22.87
N ALA A 46 -25.05 -5.73 -24.14
CA ALA A 46 -23.75 -6.22 -24.58
C ALA A 46 -22.60 -5.33 -24.09
N HIS A 47 -22.79 -4.00 -24.09
CA HIS A 47 -21.84 -3.07 -23.48
C HIS A 47 -21.75 -3.28 -21.97
N ASN A 48 -22.88 -3.47 -21.29
CA ASN A 48 -22.91 -3.71 -19.85
C ASN A 48 -22.15 -5.01 -19.48
N ALA A 49 -22.39 -6.10 -20.21
CA ALA A 49 -21.70 -7.36 -20.01
C ALA A 49 -20.18 -7.26 -20.24
N LEU A 50 -19.75 -6.52 -21.27
CA LEU A 50 -18.33 -6.22 -21.48
C LEU A 50 -17.75 -5.34 -20.38
N GLY A 51 -18.49 -4.35 -19.88
CA GLY A 51 -18.09 -3.49 -18.77
C GLY A 51 -17.75 -4.30 -17.52
N PHE A 52 -18.65 -5.17 -17.08
CA PHE A 52 -18.41 -6.07 -15.95
C PHE A 52 -17.26 -7.05 -16.21
N TYR A 53 -17.14 -7.59 -17.43
CA TYR A 53 -16.00 -8.43 -17.78
C TYR A 53 -14.68 -7.68 -17.64
N TYR A 54 -14.58 -6.46 -18.19
CA TYR A 54 -13.38 -5.66 -18.11
C TYR A 54 -13.03 -5.28 -16.68
N GLN A 55 -14.03 -4.91 -15.87
CA GLN A 55 -13.83 -4.58 -14.47
C GLN A 55 -13.25 -5.76 -13.68
N ARG A 56 -13.87 -6.96 -13.78
CA ARG A 56 -13.41 -8.16 -13.08
C ARG A 56 -11.98 -8.60 -13.49
N ASN A 57 -11.50 -8.18 -14.65
CA ASN A 57 -10.15 -8.45 -15.13
C ASN A 57 -9.18 -7.27 -14.92
N GLY A 58 -9.56 -6.26 -14.12
CA GLY A 58 -8.73 -5.09 -13.84
C GLY A 58 -8.53 -4.15 -15.04
N LEU A 59 -9.24 -4.34 -16.13
CA LEU A 59 -9.19 -3.50 -17.33
C LEU A 59 -10.10 -2.27 -17.16
N LEU A 60 -9.90 -1.53 -16.07
CA LEU A 60 -10.81 -0.50 -15.57
C LEU A 60 -11.10 0.60 -16.60
N ALA A 61 -10.09 1.03 -17.37
CA ALA A 61 -10.28 2.04 -18.41
C ALA A 61 -11.27 1.60 -19.50
N LYS A 62 -11.23 0.31 -19.90
CA LYS A 62 -12.18 -0.27 -20.86
C LYS A 62 -13.56 -0.44 -20.24
N ALA A 63 -13.62 -0.83 -18.96
CA ALA A 63 -14.87 -0.93 -18.22
C ALA A 63 -15.59 0.43 -18.17
N ALA A 64 -14.87 1.51 -17.84
CA ALA A 64 -15.40 2.87 -17.82
C ALA A 64 -15.92 3.32 -19.19
N GLU A 65 -15.26 2.96 -20.29
CA GLU A 65 -15.74 3.26 -21.64
C GLU A 65 -17.05 2.52 -21.97
N SER A 66 -17.14 1.23 -21.63
CA SER A 66 -18.34 0.43 -21.80
C SER A 66 -19.51 0.99 -20.98
N PHE A 67 -19.31 1.28 -19.69
CA PHE A 67 -20.37 1.85 -18.84
C PHE A 67 -20.74 3.28 -19.24
N ARG A 68 -19.80 4.11 -19.71
CA ARG A 68 -20.12 5.43 -20.28
C ARG A 68 -20.99 5.32 -21.52
N THR A 69 -20.77 4.30 -22.35
CA THR A 69 -21.63 4.02 -23.50
C THR A 69 -23.03 3.62 -23.04
N VAL A 70 -23.15 2.71 -22.06
CA VAL A 70 -24.45 2.34 -21.45
C VAL A 70 -25.20 3.58 -20.97
N ALA A 71 -24.55 4.44 -20.19
CA ALA A 71 -25.13 5.67 -19.65
C ALA A 71 -25.55 6.69 -20.73
N SER A 72 -24.91 6.68 -21.90
CA SER A 72 -25.26 7.55 -23.03
C SER A 72 -26.41 7.05 -23.89
N LEU A 73 -26.66 5.74 -23.91
CA LEU A 73 -27.69 5.12 -24.73
C LEU A 73 -29.06 5.15 -24.05
N ASP A 74 -29.09 4.86 -22.75
CA ASP A 74 -30.25 4.95 -21.87
C ASP A 74 -29.73 5.01 -20.42
N GLY A 75 -29.49 6.23 -19.95
CA GLY A 75 -28.95 6.49 -18.63
C GLY A 75 -29.99 6.24 -17.55
N ASP A 76 -29.93 5.06 -16.94
CA ASP A 76 -30.65 4.75 -15.71
C ASP A 76 -29.72 4.81 -14.51
N PHE A 77 -30.30 4.68 -13.31
CA PHE A 77 -29.55 4.72 -12.05
C PHE A 77 -28.37 3.73 -12.06
N LEU A 78 -28.58 2.49 -12.51
CA LEU A 78 -27.53 1.46 -12.51
C LEU A 78 -26.40 1.78 -13.49
N ALA A 79 -26.71 2.34 -14.66
CA ALA A 79 -25.70 2.75 -15.63
C ALA A 79 -24.78 3.84 -15.06
N TYR A 80 -25.35 4.85 -14.41
CA TYR A 80 -24.58 5.90 -13.76
C TYR A 80 -23.81 5.39 -12.55
N PHE A 81 -24.42 4.53 -11.73
CA PHE A 81 -23.78 3.95 -10.55
C PHE A 81 -22.57 3.11 -10.93
N ASN A 82 -22.70 2.20 -11.91
CA ASN A 82 -21.59 1.36 -12.38
C ASN A 82 -20.46 2.19 -13.00
N LEU A 83 -20.80 3.25 -13.74
CA LEU A 83 -19.81 4.18 -14.28
C LEU A 83 -19.07 4.91 -13.14
N GLY A 84 -19.81 5.45 -12.17
CA GLY A 84 -19.25 6.15 -11.01
C GLY A 84 -18.31 5.24 -10.21
N TYR A 85 -18.76 4.03 -9.90
CA TYR A 85 -17.99 3.04 -9.16
C TYR A 85 -16.63 2.72 -9.82
N VAL A 86 -16.62 2.40 -11.13
CA VAL A 86 -15.36 2.14 -11.85
C VAL A 86 -14.47 3.39 -11.94
N LEU A 87 -15.06 4.58 -12.00
CA LEU A 87 -14.29 5.83 -11.99
C LEU A 87 -13.63 6.09 -10.64
N VAL A 88 -14.24 5.66 -9.52
CA VAL A 88 -13.60 5.65 -8.20
C VAL A 88 -12.40 4.70 -8.18
N GLU A 89 -12.54 3.48 -8.70
CA GLU A 89 -11.43 2.52 -8.81
C GLU A 89 -10.27 3.03 -9.69
N LEU A 90 -10.57 3.94 -10.63
CA LEU A 90 -9.59 4.63 -11.47
C LEU A 90 -9.03 5.92 -10.84
N GLU A 91 -9.45 6.28 -9.64
CA GLU A 91 -9.15 7.55 -8.96
C GLU A 91 -9.55 8.81 -9.77
N ARG A 92 -10.49 8.66 -10.71
CA ARG A 92 -11.05 9.75 -11.54
C ARG A 92 -12.23 10.41 -10.83
N TYR A 93 -11.95 10.97 -9.66
CA TYR A 93 -12.97 11.41 -8.72
C TYR A 93 -13.95 12.45 -9.28
N ASP A 94 -13.52 13.41 -10.11
CA ASP A 94 -14.42 14.43 -10.67
C ASP A 94 -15.49 13.84 -11.62
N GLU A 95 -15.08 12.86 -12.43
CA GLU A 95 -16.02 12.17 -13.31
C GLU A 95 -16.94 11.24 -12.51
N ALA A 96 -16.43 10.58 -11.46
CA ALA A 96 -17.23 9.77 -10.56
C ALA A 96 -18.33 10.61 -9.88
N LEU A 97 -17.98 11.80 -9.35
CA LEU A 97 -18.94 12.74 -8.77
C LEU A 97 -20.02 13.15 -9.78
N THR A 98 -19.64 13.37 -11.04
CA THR A 98 -20.61 13.71 -12.11
C THR A 98 -21.60 12.55 -12.36
N ALA A 99 -21.11 11.31 -12.38
CA ALA A 99 -21.95 10.12 -12.54
C ALA A 99 -22.87 9.91 -11.33
N PHE A 100 -22.35 10.00 -10.10
CA PHE A 100 -23.16 9.87 -8.89
C PHE A 100 -24.16 11.01 -8.70
N ALA A 101 -23.88 12.22 -9.19
CA ALA A 101 -24.87 13.29 -9.23
C ALA A 101 -26.10 12.91 -10.09
N GLN A 102 -25.90 12.15 -11.18
CA GLN A 102 -27.03 11.61 -11.94
C GLN A 102 -27.80 10.56 -11.14
N CYS A 103 -27.12 9.67 -10.40
CA CYS A 103 -27.76 8.74 -9.46
C CYS A 103 -28.65 9.47 -8.45
N LEU A 104 -28.13 10.51 -7.79
CA LEU A 104 -28.89 11.31 -6.82
C LEU A 104 -30.02 12.13 -7.46
N SER A 105 -29.92 12.48 -8.74
CA SER A 105 -31.03 13.13 -9.45
C SER A 105 -32.22 12.18 -9.67
N LEU A 106 -31.95 10.87 -9.78
CA LEU A 106 -32.95 9.82 -9.96
C LEU A 106 -33.46 9.27 -8.61
N ALA A 107 -32.57 9.16 -7.63
CA ALA A 107 -32.85 8.65 -6.29
C ALA A 107 -32.06 9.45 -5.24
N PRO A 108 -32.62 10.58 -4.75
CA PRO A 108 -31.90 11.51 -3.86
C PRO A 108 -31.48 10.94 -2.50
N GLU A 109 -32.14 9.88 -2.02
CA GLU A 109 -31.90 9.28 -0.70
C GLU A 109 -31.19 7.91 -0.80
N ASP A 110 -30.63 7.57 -1.97
CA ASP A 110 -29.95 6.29 -2.17
C ASP A 110 -28.68 6.19 -1.30
N SER A 111 -28.73 5.30 -0.31
CA SER A 111 -27.65 5.15 0.67
C SER A 111 -26.35 4.60 0.07
N ALA A 112 -26.42 3.74 -0.96
CA ALA A 112 -25.22 3.22 -1.62
C ALA A 112 -24.45 4.34 -2.34
N THR A 113 -25.16 5.22 -3.06
CA THR A 113 -24.57 6.38 -3.73
C THR A 113 -23.94 7.33 -2.72
N HIS A 114 -24.61 7.57 -1.59
CA HIS A 114 -24.07 8.38 -0.50
C HIS A 114 -22.82 7.78 0.14
N PHE A 115 -22.77 6.46 0.30
CA PHE A 115 -21.56 5.76 0.75
C PHE A 115 -20.38 5.99 -0.21
N GLU A 116 -20.58 5.80 -1.52
CA GLU A 116 -19.55 6.05 -2.53
C GLU A 116 -19.07 7.51 -2.56
N LEU A 117 -19.99 8.47 -2.43
CA LEU A 117 -19.64 9.89 -2.31
C LEU A 117 -18.77 10.13 -1.06
N SER A 118 -19.12 9.53 0.08
CA SER A 118 -18.32 9.69 1.30
C SER A 118 -16.89 9.16 1.16
N LEU A 119 -16.68 8.06 0.41
CA LEU A 119 -15.35 7.57 0.06
C LEU A 119 -14.56 8.58 -0.78
N ILE A 120 -15.20 9.19 -1.79
CA ILE A 120 -14.57 10.21 -2.63
C ILE A 120 -14.15 11.43 -1.78
N TYR A 121 -15.06 11.94 -0.94
CA TYR A 121 -14.77 13.09 -0.09
C TYR A 121 -13.68 12.79 0.94
N LEU A 122 -13.66 11.59 1.53
CA LEU A 122 -12.55 11.15 2.38
C LEU A 122 -11.22 11.19 1.63
N SER A 123 -11.16 10.61 0.43
CA SER A 123 -9.94 10.57 -0.39
C SER A 123 -9.44 11.96 -0.80
N ARG A 124 -10.32 12.96 -0.88
CA ARG A 124 -9.98 14.37 -1.11
C ARG A 124 -9.57 15.14 0.16
N GLY A 125 -9.71 14.54 1.33
CA GLY A 125 -9.49 15.21 2.62
C GLY A 125 -10.65 16.12 3.05
N GLU A 126 -11.79 16.04 2.37
CA GLU A 126 -13.01 16.80 2.65
C GLU A 126 -13.86 16.07 3.70
N TYR A 127 -13.29 15.91 4.90
CA TYR A 127 -13.81 14.99 5.92
C TYR A 127 -15.20 15.35 6.46
N SER A 128 -15.55 16.64 6.48
CA SER A 128 -16.88 17.07 6.93
C SER A 128 -17.97 16.64 5.94
N ASP A 129 -17.71 16.76 4.64
CA ASP A 129 -18.62 16.32 3.58
C ASP A 129 -18.73 14.80 3.53
N ALA A 130 -17.62 14.08 3.79
CA ALA A 130 -17.65 12.63 3.96
C ALA A 130 -18.61 12.21 5.09
N ILE A 131 -18.54 12.85 6.26
CA ILE A 131 -19.45 12.58 7.39
C ILE A 131 -20.91 12.93 7.06
N ASN A 132 -21.15 14.03 6.36
CA ASN A 132 -22.50 14.41 5.94
C ASN A 132 -23.12 13.34 5.04
N HIS A 133 -22.35 12.81 4.08
CA HIS A 133 -22.80 11.74 3.20
C HIS A 133 -22.90 10.37 3.89
N LEU A 134 -22.31 10.19 5.07
CA LEU A 134 -22.47 8.96 5.86
C LEU A 134 -23.78 8.90 6.65
N GLN A 135 -24.54 9.99 6.77
CA GLN A 135 -25.79 10.01 7.53
C GLN A 135 -26.78 8.93 7.07
N LEU A 136 -27.11 8.91 5.77
CA LEU A 136 -28.02 7.91 5.19
C LEU A 136 -27.48 6.47 5.26
N PRO A 137 -26.20 6.18 4.90
CA PRO A 137 -25.59 4.87 5.12
C PRO A 137 -25.68 4.37 6.56
N LEU A 138 -25.44 5.23 7.55
CA LEU A 138 -25.51 4.86 8.98
C LEU A 138 -26.94 4.50 9.42
N GLU A 139 -27.95 5.12 8.83
CA GLU A 139 -29.37 4.83 9.10
C GLU A 139 -29.84 3.55 8.39
N SER A 140 -29.48 3.39 7.11
CA SER A 140 -29.90 2.24 6.30
C SER A 140 -29.16 0.95 6.62
N TYR A 141 -27.87 1.05 6.98
CA TYR A 141 -26.98 -0.09 7.21
C TYR A 141 -26.25 0.01 8.56
N PRO A 142 -26.98 0.09 9.70
CA PRO A 142 -26.38 0.35 11.01
C PRO A 142 -25.43 -0.75 11.52
N GLU A 143 -25.52 -1.96 10.95
CA GLU A 143 -24.68 -3.11 11.26
C GLU A 143 -23.56 -3.35 10.24
N ASP A 144 -23.37 -2.44 9.28
CA ASP A 144 -22.26 -2.53 8.32
C ASP A 144 -20.98 -1.93 8.92
N TRP A 145 -19.97 -2.79 9.10
CA TRP A 145 -18.70 -2.39 9.69
C TRP A 145 -17.95 -1.36 8.81
N GLU A 146 -18.11 -1.40 7.48
CA GLU A 146 -17.41 -0.51 6.54
C GLU A 146 -17.89 0.93 6.71
N VAL A 147 -19.18 1.13 6.95
CA VAL A 147 -19.78 2.45 7.20
C VAL A 147 -19.19 3.06 8.48
N HIS A 148 -19.09 2.29 9.57
CA HIS A 148 -18.48 2.76 10.82
C HIS A 148 -16.96 2.96 10.69
N ASN A 149 -16.27 2.13 9.91
CA ASN A 149 -14.85 2.30 9.61
C ASN A 149 -14.60 3.61 8.85
N LEU A 150 -15.43 3.91 7.85
CA LEU A 150 -15.35 5.12 7.05
C LEU A 150 -15.66 6.39 7.87
N LEU A 151 -16.63 6.30 8.79
CA LEU A 151 -16.89 7.34 9.78
C LEU A 151 -15.65 7.59 10.67
N GLY A 152 -15.06 6.52 11.21
CA GLY A 152 -13.84 6.60 12.03
C GLY A 152 -12.68 7.25 11.29
N ARG A 153 -12.44 6.86 10.04
CA ARG A 153 -11.39 7.44 9.18
C ARG A 153 -11.63 8.92 8.89
N SER A 154 -12.88 9.31 8.66
CA SER A 154 -13.25 10.72 8.44
C SER A 154 -13.03 11.55 9.71
N LEU A 155 -13.41 11.03 10.87
CA LEU A 155 -13.20 11.68 12.17
C LEU A 155 -11.72 11.79 12.53
N LEU A 156 -10.92 10.77 12.22
CA LEU A 156 -9.46 10.80 12.35
C LEU A 156 -8.86 11.92 11.50
N GLY A 157 -9.28 12.07 10.24
CA GLY A 157 -8.86 13.17 9.36
C GLY A 157 -9.16 14.55 9.95
N MET A 158 -10.30 14.70 10.64
CA MET A 158 -10.65 15.90 11.41
C MET A 158 -9.95 16.03 12.76
N ARG A 159 -9.10 15.06 13.14
CA ARG A 159 -8.44 14.96 14.46
C ARG A 159 -9.41 14.86 15.64
N ARG A 160 -10.64 14.38 15.40
CA ARG A 160 -11.68 14.12 16.43
C ARG A 160 -11.46 12.74 17.03
N TYR A 161 -10.36 12.58 17.76
CA TYR A 161 -9.83 11.27 18.13
C TYR A 161 -10.77 10.42 19.00
N ASP A 162 -11.46 11.00 19.99
CA ASP A 162 -12.41 10.23 20.83
C ASP A 162 -13.57 9.65 20.03
N GLU A 163 -14.10 10.44 19.10
CA GLU A 163 -15.20 10.02 18.25
C GLU A 163 -14.74 9.01 17.19
N ALA A 164 -13.53 9.19 16.66
CA ALA A 164 -12.92 8.21 15.75
C ALA A 164 -12.76 6.84 16.42
N VAL A 165 -12.25 6.79 17.66
CA VAL A 165 -12.13 5.53 18.42
C VAL A 165 -13.50 4.91 18.70
N ALA A 166 -14.53 5.71 19.01
CA ALA A 166 -15.88 5.20 19.21
C ALA A 166 -16.44 4.54 17.93
N ALA A 167 -16.28 5.20 16.78
CA ALA A 167 -16.70 4.68 15.48
C ALA A 167 -15.93 3.41 15.08
N PHE A 168 -14.59 3.40 15.25
CA PHE A 168 -13.80 2.20 15.02
C PHE A 168 -14.14 1.07 15.99
N GLY A 169 -14.45 1.37 17.25
CA GLY A 169 -14.92 0.38 18.21
C GLY A 169 -16.22 -0.29 17.76
N ARG A 170 -17.17 0.48 17.22
CA ARG A 170 -18.39 -0.06 16.62
C ARG A 170 -18.08 -0.90 15.38
N SER A 171 -17.21 -0.41 14.50
CA SER A 171 -16.75 -1.14 13.32
C SER A 171 -16.11 -2.49 13.68
N LEU A 172 -15.21 -2.52 14.66
CA LEU A 172 -14.52 -3.73 15.11
C LEU A 172 -15.48 -4.79 15.67
N LEU A 173 -16.53 -4.36 16.39
CA LEU A 173 -17.57 -5.26 16.89
C LEU A 173 -18.39 -5.92 15.78
N LEU A 174 -18.54 -5.24 14.64
CA LEU A 174 -19.32 -5.69 13.49
C LEU A 174 -18.47 -6.45 12.45
N ALA A 175 -17.16 -6.26 12.46
CA ALA A 175 -16.23 -6.87 11.52
C ALA A 175 -16.24 -8.40 11.60
N GLY A 176 -16.82 -9.04 10.58
CA GLY A 176 -17.03 -10.49 10.54
C GLY A 176 -15.83 -11.33 10.07
N SER A 177 -14.73 -10.70 9.64
CA SER A 177 -13.53 -11.40 9.15
C SER A 177 -12.26 -10.93 9.86
N PRO A 178 -11.24 -11.79 10.00
CA PRO A 178 -9.94 -11.38 10.54
C PRO A 178 -9.28 -10.25 9.75
N TYR A 179 -9.51 -10.19 8.44
CA TYR A 179 -9.00 -9.13 7.57
C TYR A 179 -9.60 -7.76 7.94
N ALA A 180 -10.94 -7.68 8.03
CA ALA A 180 -11.64 -6.46 8.42
C ALA A 180 -11.24 -6.02 9.85
N GLN A 181 -11.11 -6.98 10.77
CA GLN A 181 -10.66 -6.69 12.13
C GLN A 181 -9.25 -6.10 12.15
N ALA A 182 -8.31 -6.66 11.36
CA ALA A 182 -6.95 -6.16 11.27
C ALA A 182 -6.91 -4.72 10.73
N GLU A 183 -7.70 -4.40 9.69
CA GLU A 183 -7.80 -3.05 9.16
C GLU A 183 -8.30 -2.05 10.21
N VAL A 184 -9.38 -2.39 10.93
CA VAL A 184 -9.93 -1.50 11.96
C VAL A 184 -8.96 -1.34 13.14
N ILE A 185 -8.26 -2.40 13.54
CA ILE A 185 -7.22 -2.34 14.59
C ILE A 185 -6.09 -1.41 14.17
N ASP A 186 -5.65 -1.44 12.92
CA ASP A 186 -4.61 -0.54 12.43
C ASP A 186 -5.07 0.92 12.44
N ASN A 187 -6.32 1.18 12.04
CA ASN A 187 -6.92 2.51 12.15
C ASN A 187 -7.00 3.01 13.61
N ILE A 188 -7.34 2.14 14.57
CA ILE A 188 -7.31 2.47 16.01
C ILE A 188 -5.88 2.80 16.45
N ASN A 189 -4.91 1.97 16.07
CA ASN A 189 -3.50 2.21 16.38
C ASN A 189 -3.01 3.55 15.82
N THR A 190 -3.46 3.92 14.62
CA THR A 190 -3.19 5.22 14.01
C THR A 190 -3.69 6.37 14.88
N VAL A 191 -4.97 6.35 15.29
CA VAL A 191 -5.53 7.38 16.21
C VAL A 191 -4.70 7.47 17.49
N GLU A 192 -4.35 6.32 18.03
CA GLU A 192 -3.58 6.18 19.24
C GLU A 192 -2.15 6.72 19.11
N ARG A 193 -1.50 6.57 17.96
CA ARG A 193 -0.21 7.23 17.67
C ARG A 193 -0.35 8.74 17.57
N TYR A 194 -1.38 9.23 16.90
CA TYR A 194 -1.66 10.67 16.82
C TYR A 194 -1.86 11.33 18.19
N ARG A 195 -2.49 10.63 19.14
CA ARG A 195 -2.70 11.11 20.52
C ARG A 195 -1.42 11.33 21.32
N GLU A 196 -0.31 10.72 20.92
CA GLU A 196 0.99 10.95 21.57
C GLU A 196 1.58 12.32 21.23
N PHE A 197 1.05 12.99 20.20
CA PHE A 197 1.49 14.32 19.78
C PHE A 197 0.59 15.42 20.31
N ARG A 198 1.20 16.54 20.70
CA ARG A 198 0.48 17.83 20.78
C ARG A 198 0.22 18.38 19.38
N GLN A 199 1.21 18.25 18.51
CA GLN A 199 1.15 18.63 17.11
C GLN A 199 2.15 17.78 16.32
N VAL A 200 1.75 17.35 15.14
CA VAL A 200 2.58 16.64 14.17
C VAL A 200 3.25 17.69 13.29
N ASN A 201 4.57 17.79 13.32
CA ASN A 201 5.31 18.90 12.72
C ASN A 201 6.31 18.46 11.65
N THR A 202 6.77 17.20 11.69
CA THR A 202 7.82 16.71 10.81
C THR A 202 7.36 15.53 9.97
N VAL A 203 8.09 15.24 8.88
CA VAL A 203 7.88 14.00 8.10
C VAL A 203 8.05 12.76 8.99
N LYS A 204 8.98 12.80 9.96
CA LYS A 204 9.18 11.72 10.93
C LYS A 204 7.92 11.49 11.78
N ASP A 205 7.33 12.57 12.28
CA ASP A 205 6.12 12.52 13.09
C ASP A 205 4.96 11.95 12.29
N GLN A 206 4.81 12.41 11.04
CA GLN A 206 3.75 11.95 10.14
C GLN A 206 3.89 10.45 9.82
N LEU A 207 5.08 10.00 9.42
CA LEU A 207 5.32 8.58 9.11
C LEU A 207 5.15 7.67 10.32
N TYR A 208 5.53 8.13 11.51
CA TYR A 208 5.22 7.41 12.72
C TYR A 208 3.71 7.41 12.97
N ALA A 209 3.04 8.56 12.96
CA ALA A 209 1.63 8.67 13.32
C ALA A 209 0.73 7.85 12.40
N ASP A 210 0.94 7.95 11.08
CA ASP A 210 0.19 7.23 10.07
C ASP A 210 0.51 5.73 10.11
N GLU A 211 1.79 5.37 10.01
CA GLU A 211 2.19 4.01 9.61
C GLU A 211 2.96 3.25 10.71
N GLY A 212 3.23 3.87 11.87
CA GLY A 212 4.04 3.26 12.92
C GLY A 212 5.52 3.04 12.53
N VAL A 213 5.98 3.71 11.46
CA VAL A 213 7.31 3.51 10.87
C VAL A 213 8.39 4.18 11.71
N ILE A 214 9.52 3.47 11.86
CA ILE A 214 10.75 4.03 12.42
C ILE A 214 11.61 4.54 11.27
N TYR A 215 11.78 5.86 11.24
CA TYR A 215 12.67 6.50 10.29
C TYR A 215 14.01 6.80 10.95
N LEU A 216 15.06 6.16 10.47
CA LEU A 216 16.41 6.18 11.03
C LEU A 216 17.25 7.32 10.46
N GLY A 217 17.02 7.77 9.22
CA GLY A 217 17.85 8.77 8.57
C GLY A 217 19.25 8.25 8.20
N SER A 218 20.15 9.18 7.90
CA SER A 218 21.56 8.91 7.55
C SER A 218 22.52 9.93 8.17
N ALA A 219 23.77 9.98 7.71
CA ALA A 219 24.73 11.01 8.13
C ALA A 219 24.40 12.40 7.57
N ALA A 220 23.50 12.48 6.59
CA ALA A 220 23.03 13.74 6.02
C ALA A 220 21.97 14.46 6.89
N ASP A 221 21.50 13.83 7.97
CA ASP A 221 20.47 14.37 8.86
C ASP A 221 20.76 14.06 10.34
N ASP A 222 19.99 14.68 11.25
CA ASP A 222 20.11 14.48 12.70
C ASP A 222 19.23 13.34 13.24
N GLY A 223 18.49 12.67 12.34
CA GLY A 223 17.52 11.62 12.60
C GLY A 223 16.31 12.06 13.42
N LEU A 224 16.07 13.36 13.58
CA LEU A 224 14.91 13.92 14.30
C LEU A 224 14.12 14.91 13.43
N GLN A 225 14.81 15.72 12.64
CA GLN A 225 14.28 16.68 11.69
C GLN A 225 14.63 16.22 10.29
N LEU A 226 13.62 15.72 9.58
CA LEU A 226 13.79 15.12 8.27
C LEU A 226 13.16 15.99 7.20
N SER A 227 13.84 16.11 6.07
CA SER A 227 13.33 16.68 4.83
C SER A 227 13.14 15.59 3.77
N GLU A 228 12.15 15.76 2.90
CA GLU A 228 12.05 14.90 1.71
C GLU A 228 13.27 15.10 0.80
N THR A 229 13.92 13.98 0.46
CA THR A 229 15.06 13.99 -0.44
C THR A 229 14.60 13.68 -1.87
N GLN A 230 15.18 14.36 -2.87
CA GLN A 230 14.93 14.04 -4.28
C GLN A 230 15.62 12.74 -4.66
N ASP A 231 16.95 12.72 -4.75
CA ASP A 231 17.76 11.53 -5.00
C ASP A 231 18.73 11.33 -3.83
N PHE A 232 19.02 10.09 -3.45
CA PHE A 232 19.96 9.79 -2.36
C PHE A 232 20.94 8.67 -2.72
N HIS A 233 22.21 9.03 -2.85
CA HIS A 233 23.28 8.08 -3.12
C HIS A 233 24.06 7.83 -1.84
N PHE A 234 23.80 6.68 -1.20
CA PHE A 234 24.42 6.35 0.08
C PHE A 234 25.94 6.29 -0.04
N THR A 235 26.62 6.92 0.92
CA THR A 235 28.03 6.67 1.23
C THR A 235 28.16 5.65 2.38
N TYR A 236 29.35 5.11 2.61
CA TYR A 236 29.55 4.22 3.76
C TYR A 236 29.33 4.91 5.12
N PRO A 237 29.71 6.20 5.33
CA PRO A 237 29.33 6.96 6.52
C PRO A 237 27.81 7.11 6.72
N ASP A 238 27.05 7.30 5.63
CA ASP A 238 25.58 7.36 5.70
C ASP A 238 25.02 6.05 6.25
N ILE A 239 25.45 4.94 5.66
CA ILE A 239 25.04 3.58 6.06
C ILE A 239 25.46 3.31 7.51
N ALA A 240 26.68 3.69 7.89
CA ALA A 240 27.19 3.52 9.24
C ALA A 240 26.32 4.24 10.27
N THR A 241 25.94 5.48 10.00
CA THR A 241 25.07 6.28 10.89
C THR A 241 23.67 5.66 11.01
N THR A 242 23.08 5.23 9.89
CA THR A 242 21.79 4.51 9.90
C THR A 242 21.87 3.22 10.74
N ILE A 243 22.94 2.43 10.58
CA ILE A 243 23.15 1.19 11.34
C ILE A 243 23.32 1.50 12.83
N GLN A 244 24.13 2.50 13.21
CA GLN A 244 24.30 2.87 14.62
C GLN A 244 22.94 3.21 15.29
N ARG A 245 22.07 3.94 14.58
CA ARG A 245 20.72 4.27 15.05
C ARG A 245 19.84 3.03 15.19
N LEU A 246 19.87 2.11 14.22
CA LEU A 246 19.17 0.84 14.28
C LEU A 246 19.62 0.01 15.48
N LEU A 247 20.94 -0.19 15.65
CA LEU A 247 21.50 -1.00 16.73
C LEU A 247 21.13 -0.43 18.11
N ALA A 248 21.20 0.88 18.28
CA ALA A 248 20.84 1.53 19.54
C ALA A 248 19.34 1.39 19.86
N LEU A 249 18.48 1.50 18.85
CA LEU A 249 17.05 1.29 19.01
C LEU A 249 16.73 -0.16 19.32
N ALA A 250 17.31 -1.11 18.59
CA ALA A 250 17.14 -2.54 18.82
C ALA A 250 17.54 -2.93 20.25
N ALA A 251 18.68 -2.45 20.72
CA ALA A 251 19.14 -2.66 22.09
C ALA A 251 18.21 -2.02 23.12
N SER A 252 17.81 -0.76 22.92
CA SER A 252 16.99 -0.04 23.91
C SER A 252 15.54 -0.50 23.95
N ALA A 253 14.98 -0.95 22.83
CA ALA A 253 13.62 -1.49 22.73
C ALA A 253 13.58 -3.00 22.99
N ASN A 254 14.75 -3.64 23.19
CA ASN A 254 14.90 -5.05 23.47
C ASN A 254 14.26 -5.92 22.36
N TRP A 255 14.58 -5.61 21.10
CA TRP A 255 14.14 -6.40 19.96
C TRP A 255 14.88 -7.74 19.92
N HIS A 256 14.15 -8.81 19.67
CA HIS A 256 14.70 -10.17 19.61
C HIS A 256 14.40 -10.76 18.23
N PHE A 257 15.45 -10.84 17.40
CA PHE A 257 15.39 -11.53 16.13
C PHE A 257 16.10 -12.89 16.24
N THR A 258 15.64 -13.89 15.50
CA THR A 258 16.27 -15.22 15.42
C THR A 258 17.18 -15.35 14.21
N ALA A 259 16.99 -14.53 13.19
CA ALA A 259 17.80 -14.50 11.98
C ALA A 259 17.66 -13.16 11.22
N ILE A 260 18.58 -12.91 10.29
CA ILE A 260 18.50 -11.84 9.30
C ILE A 260 18.40 -12.46 7.91
N VAL A 261 17.51 -11.93 7.08
CA VAL A 261 17.24 -12.43 5.72
C VAL A 261 17.44 -11.31 4.72
N ALA A 262 18.15 -11.62 3.63
CA ALA A 262 18.29 -10.72 2.50
C ALA A 262 17.07 -10.84 1.59
N ALA A 263 16.41 -9.73 1.27
CA ALA A 263 15.34 -9.72 0.29
C ALA A 263 15.83 -10.01 -1.14
N ASP A 264 17.06 -9.61 -1.46
CA ASP A 264 17.70 -9.85 -2.75
C ASP A 264 19.24 -9.91 -2.65
N THR A 265 19.91 -10.09 -3.80
CA THR A 265 21.37 -10.09 -3.88
C THR A 265 21.99 -8.73 -3.53
N LEU A 266 21.29 -7.62 -3.80
CA LEU A 266 21.77 -6.27 -3.52
C LEU A 266 21.84 -6.00 -2.01
N ALA A 267 20.94 -6.57 -1.22
CA ALA A 267 20.91 -6.48 0.23
C ALA A 267 21.99 -7.29 0.95
N ARG A 268 22.61 -8.28 0.29
CA ARG A 268 23.56 -9.22 0.94
C ARG A 268 24.71 -8.54 1.68
N PRO A 269 25.41 -7.52 1.15
CA PRO A 269 26.49 -6.88 1.89
C PRO A 269 26.03 -6.30 3.23
N LEU A 270 24.87 -5.66 3.23
CA LEU A 270 24.24 -5.04 4.41
C LEU A 270 23.75 -6.10 5.40
N VAL A 271 23.13 -7.17 4.91
CA VAL A 271 22.64 -8.29 5.74
C VAL A 271 23.78 -8.96 6.49
N VAL A 272 24.89 -9.28 5.81
CA VAL A 272 26.04 -9.92 6.46
C VAL A 272 26.67 -8.97 7.48
N ALA A 273 26.76 -7.67 7.18
CA ALA A 273 27.28 -6.69 8.14
C ALA A 273 26.37 -6.56 9.38
N LEU A 274 25.05 -6.46 9.20
CA LEU A 274 24.09 -6.42 10.31
C LEU A 274 24.11 -7.71 11.12
N ALA A 275 24.26 -8.86 10.48
CA ALA A 275 24.33 -10.16 11.14
C ALA A 275 25.57 -10.27 12.04
N GLU A 276 26.72 -9.76 11.58
CA GLU A 276 27.93 -9.65 12.40
C GLU A 276 27.72 -8.69 13.59
N LEU A 277 27.12 -7.52 13.36
CA LEU A 277 26.93 -6.48 14.39
C LEU A 277 25.83 -6.82 15.42
N LEU A 278 24.83 -7.60 15.05
CA LEU A 278 23.74 -8.05 15.91
C LEU A 278 23.97 -9.46 16.48
N GLU A 279 25.05 -10.13 16.09
CA GLU A 279 25.36 -11.53 16.45
C GLU A 279 24.23 -12.51 16.06
N LEU A 280 23.68 -12.34 14.85
CA LEU A 280 22.57 -13.14 14.34
C LEU A 280 22.99 -14.01 13.15
N PRO A 281 22.39 -15.19 12.96
CA PRO A 281 22.63 -15.99 11.77
C PRO A 281 21.95 -15.36 10.54
N VAL A 282 22.63 -15.38 9.40
CA VAL A 282 22.00 -15.13 8.10
C VAL A 282 21.31 -16.40 7.63
N ARG A 283 20.02 -16.31 7.29
CA ARG A 283 19.23 -17.44 6.76
C ARG A 283 18.59 -17.08 5.42
N THR A 284 18.24 -18.11 4.65
CA THR A 284 17.35 -17.98 3.49
C THR A 284 15.91 -18.24 3.89
N ALA A 285 14.94 -17.82 3.07
CA ALA A 285 13.52 -17.99 3.36
C ALA A 285 13.14 -19.48 3.57
N GLU A 286 13.78 -20.40 2.86
CA GLU A 286 13.54 -21.84 2.95
C GLU A 286 14.06 -22.47 4.26
N GLN A 287 14.91 -21.76 5.00
CA GLN A 287 15.48 -22.22 6.27
C GLN A 287 14.67 -21.76 7.48
N LEU A 288 13.58 -21.01 7.27
CA LEU A 288 12.77 -20.42 8.34
C LEU A 288 11.66 -21.38 8.77
N GLY A 289 11.37 -21.37 10.08
CA GLY A 289 10.19 -22.00 10.66
C GLY A 289 9.20 -20.96 11.19
N GLU A 290 7.98 -21.38 11.51
CA GLU A 290 6.89 -20.50 11.99
C GLU A 290 7.23 -19.72 13.28
N SER A 291 8.13 -20.25 14.10
CA SER A 291 8.57 -19.63 15.35
C SER A 291 9.68 -18.60 15.18
N ASP A 292 10.26 -18.46 13.98
CA ASP A 292 11.29 -17.47 13.72
C ASP A 292 10.72 -16.04 13.81
N ARG A 293 11.57 -15.09 14.20
CA ARG A 293 11.27 -13.66 14.20
C ARG A 293 12.42 -12.98 13.48
N ILE A 294 12.19 -12.52 12.25
CA ILE A 294 13.32 -12.14 11.39
C ILE A 294 13.42 -10.63 11.16
N LEU A 295 14.64 -10.18 10.88
CA LEU A 295 14.88 -8.89 10.23
C LEU A 295 15.04 -9.13 8.71
N LEU A 296 14.04 -8.73 7.93
CA LEU A 296 14.08 -8.79 6.46
C LEU A 296 14.69 -7.50 5.93
N VAL A 297 15.80 -7.57 5.19
CA VAL A 297 16.56 -6.38 4.80
C VAL A 297 16.54 -6.16 3.28
N PHE A 298 16.25 -4.92 2.91
CA PHE A 298 16.40 -4.36 1.57
C PHE A 298 17.47 -3.26 1.59
N ALA A 299 18.44 -3.32 0.67
CA ALA A 299 19.39 -2.23 0.51
C ALA A 299 18.73 -1.01 -0.14
N VAL A 300 17.99 -1.23 -1.23
CA VAL A 300 17.15 -0.21 -1.87
C VAL A 300 15.86 -0.87 -2.31
N ALA A 301 14.74 -0.38 -1.80
CA ALA A 301 13.43 -0.84 -2.18
C ALA A 301 12.87 0.09 -3.28
N ARG A 302 12.63 -0.47 -4.47
CA ARG A 302 12.12 0.25 -5.66
C ARG A 302 10.64 0.06 -5.98
N GLU A 303 10.08 -1.11 -5.68
CA GLU A 303 8.67 -1.45 -5.90
C GLU A 303 8.04 -1.99 -4.61
N ALA A 304 6.87 -1.48 -4.25
CA ALA A 304 6.16 -1.84 -3.02
C ALA A 304 5.65 -3.28 -3.05
N GLU A 305 5.29 -3.76 -4.23
CA GLU A 305 4.79 -5.11 -4.48
C GLU A 305 5.85 -6.17 -4.16
N LEU A 306 7.14 -5.85 -4.31
CA LEU A 306 8.21 -6.77 -3.93
C LEU A 306 8.26 -6.99 -2.42
N LEU A 307 8.07 -5.92 -1.64
CA LEU A 307 7.99 -6.02 -0.18
C LEU A 307 6.81 -6.90 0.22
N LEU A 308 5.61 -6.59 -0.29
CA LEU A 308 4.39 -7.35 0.00
C LEU A 308 4.57 -8.83 -0.34
N ARG A 309 4.98 -9.14 -1.58
CA ARG A 309 5.19 -10.52 -2.01
C ARG A 309 6.22 -11.23 -1.15
N THR A 310 7.31 -10.56 -0.80
CA THR A 310 8.36 -11.19 0.01
C THR A 310 7.83 -11.53 1.40
N VAL A 311 7.09 -10.62 2.03
CA VAL A 311 6.50 -10.84 3.37
C VAL A 311 5.43 -11.93 3.34
N GLU A 312 4.54 -11.94 2.35
CA GLU A 312 3.45 -12.93 2.22
C GLU A 312 3.93 -14.38 2.08
N HIS A 313 5.15 -14.59 1.58
CA HIS A 313 5.71 -15.94 1.39
C HIS A 313 6.52 -16.42 2.60
N LEU A 314 6.73 -15.58 3.62
CA LEU A 314 7.44 -15.99 4.82
C LEU A 314 6.53 -16.78 5.76
N PRO A 315 7.02 -17.89 6.33
CA PRO A 315 6.22 -18.69 7.27
C PRO A 315 6.11 -18.05 8.66
N CYS A 316 6.72 -16.87 8.88
CA CYS A 316 6.99 -16.33 10.20
C CYS A 316 6.88 -14.80 10.23
N GLN A 317 6.99 -14.21 11.42
CA GLN A 317 6.93 -12.76 11.59
C GLN A 317 8.22 -12.10 11.07
N ALA A 318 8.05 -11.05 10.26
CA ALA A 318 9.15 -10.26 9.73
C ALA A 318 9.03 -8.80 10.13
N THR A 319 10.15 -8.20 10.56
CA THR A 319 10.34 -6.75 10.57
C THR A 319 11.12 -6.38 9.31
N ALA A 320 10.55 -5.58 8.44
CA ALA A 320 11.17 -5.12 7.21
C ALA A 320 12.02 -3.87 7.46
N PHE A 321 13.30 -3.94 7.07
CA PHE A 321 14.22 -2.82 7.06
C PHE A 321 14.65 -2.48 5.64
N CYS A 322 14.32 -1.27 5.20
CA CYS A 322 14.79 -0.71 3.94
C CYS A 322 15.81 0.40 4.23
N LEU A 323 17.07 0.21 3.82
CA LEU A 323 18.07 1.26 3.93
C LEU A 323 17.68 2.48 3.07
N GLY A 324 17.30 2.26 1.80
CA GLY A 324 16.71 3.28 0.94
C GLY A 324 15.33 2.88 0.42
N LEU A 325 14.39 3.83 0.38
CA LEU A 325 13.01 3.66 -0.09
C LEU A 325 12.69 4.68 -1.20
N ASN A 326 12.13 4.25 -2.33
CA ASN A 326 11.87 5.13 -3.49
C ASN A 326 10.39 5.53 -3.69
N TRP A 327 9.43 4.99 -2.92
CA TRP A 327 8.00 5.09 -3.26
C TRP A 327 7.11 5.74 -2.19
N LEU A 328 7.66 6.54 -1.28
CA LEU A 328 6.94 7.08 -0.10
C LEU A 328 5.55 7.67 -0.39
N ARG A 329 5.31 8.22 -1.58
CA ARG A 329 4.04 8.85 -1.98
C ARG A 329 3.17 8.01 -2.93
N HIS A 330 3.64 6.84 -3.35
CA HIS A 330 3.02 6.04 -4.40
C HIS A 330 2.42 4.73 -3.90
N SER A 331 2.63 4.38 -2.62
CA SER A 331 2.04 3.19 -2.01
C SER A 331 1.82 3.41 -0.52
N LYS A 332 0.76 2.81 0.01
CA LYS A 332 0.52 2.69 1.45
C LYS A 332 1.33 1.57 2.09
N LEU A 333 1.95 0.70 1.29
CA LEU A 333 2.79 -0.38 1.79
C LEU A 333 4.15 0.18 2.22
N MET A 334 4.37 0.18 3.52
CA MET A 334 5.55 0.74 4.16
C MET A 334 6.33 -0.34 4.91
N PRO A 335 7.67 -0.33 4.86
CA PRO A 335 8.49 -1.17 5.72
C PRO A 335 8.49 -0.61 7.15
N ASP A 336 8.74 -1.45 8.14
CA ASP A 336 8.71 -1.05 9.56
C ASP A 336 9.86 -0.10 9.93
N LEU A 337 11.02 -0.29 9.29
CA LEU A 337 12.23 0.50 9.47
C LEU A 337 12.68 1.08 8.12
N VAL A 338 12.91 2.40 8.08
CA VAL A 338 13.41 3.12 6.90
C VAL A 338 14.70 3.85 7.26
N GLY A 339 15.76 3.69 6.46
CA GLY A 339 16.92 4.57 6.50
C GLY A 339 16.59 5.94 5.91
N ILE A 340 16.52 6.03 4.58
CA ILE A 340 16.12 7.23 3.85
C ILE A 340 14.97 6.91 2.88
N ALA A 341 14.00 7.81 2.79
CA ALA A 341 13.03 7.86 1.72
C ALA A 341 13.39 8.98 0.73
N ALA A 342 13.50 8.62 -0.55
CA ALA A 342 13.73 9.54 -1.66
C ALA A 342 12.56 9.51 -2.65
N ARG A 343 12.28 10.64 -3.29
CA ARG A 343 11.23 10.75 -4.33
C ARG A 343 11.68 10.20 -5.69
N GLY A 344 12.99 10.23 -5.94
CA GLY A 344 13.63 9.74 -7.14
C GLY A 344 14.43 8.48 -6.85
N VAL A 345 15.75 8.54 -7.00
CA VAL A 345 16.61 7.37 -6.99
C VAL A 345 17.39 7.25 -5.68
N CYS A 346 17.22 6.14 -4.97
CA CYS A 346 18.22 5.62 -4.03
C CYS A 346 19.22 4.67 -4.70
N SER A 347 20.48 4.73 -4.27
CA SER A 347 21.51 3.74 -4.63
C SER A 347 22.50 3.49 -3.50
N VAL A 348 23.15 2.33 -3.51
CA VAL A 348 24.20 1.95 -2.56
C VAL A 348 25.58 1.80 -3.23
N PRO A 349 26.70 1.98 -2.50
CA PRO A 349 28.04 2.05 -3.10
C PRO A 349 28.46 0.83 -3.93
N TRP A 350 27.98 -0.36 -3.58
CA TRP A 350 28.35 -1.62 -4.25
C TRP A 350 27.43 -1.98 -5.42
N GLU A 351 26.35 -1.22 -5.64
CA GLU A 351 25.34 -1.56 -6.63
C GLU A 351 25.90 -1.59 -8.06
N GLY A 352 26.68 -0.57 -8.43
CA GLY A 352 27.25 -0.45 -9.77
C GLY A 352 28.12 -1.66 -10.15
N GLU A 353 28.95 -2.12 -9.22
CA GLU A 353 29.81 -3.27 -9.43
C GLU A 353 29.03 -4.58 -9.54
N LEU A 354 28.02 -4.81 -8.69
CA LEU A 354 27.15 -5.98 -8.81
C LEU A 354 26.39 -6.02 -10.14
N ARG A 355 25.91 -4.86 -10.61
CA ARG A 355 25.25 -4.76 -11.93
C ARG A 355 26.22 -5.09 -13.06
N ARG A 356 27.45 -4.58 -13.01
CA ARG A 356 28.51 -4.90 -13.98
C ARG A 356 28.81 -6.39 -14.01
N LEU A 357 29.11 -7.00 -12.85
CA LEU A 357 29.41 -8.42 -12.74
C LEU A 357 28.28 -9.30 -13.29
N ARG A 358 27.02 -8.92 -13.06
CA ARG A 358 25.86 -9.61 -13.62
C ARG A 358 25.79 -9.47 -15.15
N ALA A 359 26.01 -8.26 -15.68
CA ALA A 359 26.00 -8.01 -17.12
C ALA A 359 27.11 -8.78 -17.85
N ASP A 360 28.28 -8.90 -17.23
CA ASP A 360 29.43 -9.61 -17.77
C ASP A 360 29.34 -11.15 -17.59
N GLY A 361 28.31 -11.66 -16.93
CA GLY A 361 28.16 -13.10 -16.64
C GLY A 361 29.26 -13.64 -15.73
N ALA A 362 29.76 -12.82 -14.81
CA ALA A 362 30.86 -13.16 -13.91
C ALA A 362 30.55 -14.40 -13.06
N SER A 363 31.59 -15.15 -12.70
CA SER A 363 31.44 -16.34 -11.86
C SER A 363 30.91 -16.00 -10.47
N PRO A 364 30.25 -16.95 -9.77
CA PRO A 364 29.77 -16.75 -8.41
C PRO A 364 30.87 -16.32 -7.41
N ASP A 365 32.14 -16.66 -7.68
CA ASP A 365 33.27 -16.25 -6.84
C ASP A 365 33.50 -14.73 -6.86
N TYR A 366 33.46 -14.10 -8.03
CA TYR A 366 33.63 -12.65 -8.14
C TYR A 366 32.49 -11.90 -7.45
N VAL A 367 31.25 -12.40 -7.58
CA VAL A 367 30.09 -11.85 -6.86
C VAL A 367 30.29 -11.99 -5.34
N ARG A 368 30.74 -13.15 -4.85
CA ARG A 368 31.07 -13.36 -3.43
C ARG A 368 32.16 -12.41 -2.93
N GLN A 369 33.20 -12.18 -3.72
CA GLN A 369 34.28 -11.24 -3.37
C GLN A 369 33.79 -9.80 -3.29
N CYS A 370 32.96 -9.36 -4.26
CA CYS A 370 32.33 -8.04 -4.23
C CYS A 370 31.50 -7.86 -2.96
N ILE A 371 30.66 -8.84 -2.63
CA ILE A 371 29.84 -8.82 -1.41
C ILE A 371 30.73 -8.75 -0.17
N ALA A 372 31.73 -9.61 -0.05
CA ALA A 372 32.63 -9.65 1.10
C ALA A 372 33.41 -8.32 1.27
N GLN A 373 33.83 -7.70 0.17
CA GLN A 373 34.53 -6.41 0.23
C GLN A 373 33.60 -5.28 0.68
N ALA A 374 32.38 -5.23 0.15
CA ALA A 374 31.38 -4.27 0.57
C ALA A 374 31.01 -4.45 2.05
N THR A 375 30.77 -5.68 2.52
CA THR A 375 30.52 -6.00 3.94
C THR A 375 31.63 -5.50 4.84
N LYS A 376 32.90 -5.83 4.54
CA LYS A 376 34.05 -5.36 5.33
C LYS A 376 34.10 -3.83 5.41
N THR A 377 33.76 -3.16 4.32
CA THR A 377 33.75 -1.70 4.27
C THR A 377 32.62 -1.11 5.10
N ILE A 378 31.44 -1.74 5.13
CA ILE A 378 30.31 -1.34 5.99
C ILE A 378 30.70 -1.49 7.47
N VAL A 379 31.18 -2.68 7.89
CA VAL A 379 31.55 -2.94 9.29
C VAL A 379 32.64 -1.98 9.75
N LYS A 380 33.67 -1.77 8.93
CA LYS A 380 34.73 -0.80 9.20
C LYS A 380 34.17 0.62 9.32
N ALA A 381 33.27 1.03 8.42
CA ALA A 381 32.66 2.35 8.50
C ALA A 381 31.84 2.54 9.79
N VAL A 382 31.12 1.51 10.26
CA VAL A 382 30.40 1.56 11.55
C VAL A 382 31.36 1.76 12.72
N GLN A 383 32.52 1.10 12.70
CA GLN A 383 33.56 1.22 13.72
C GLN A 383 34.28 2.58 13.70
N ASP A 384 34.55 3.11 12.50
CA ASP A 384 35.29 4.35 12.29
C ASP A 384 34.39 5.61 12.47
N THR A 385 33.07 5.48 12.27
CA THR A 385 32.12 6.59 12.37
C THR A 385 31.89 6.96 13.84
N PRO A 386 32.10 8.24 14.24
CA PRO A 386 31.80 8.70 15.59
C PRO A 386 30.34 8.44 15.96
N LEU A 387 30.07 8.15 17.24
CA LEU A 387 28.71 7.99 17.74
C LEU A 387 27.88 9.24 17.44
N ASP A 388 26.71 9.05 16.86
CA ASP A 388 25.76 10.14 16.59
C ASP A 388 25.38 10.84 17.92
N PRO A 389 25.65 12.15 18.09
CA PRO A 389 25.31 12.88 19.30
C PRO A 389 23.79 12.93 19.58
N ASN A 390 22.95 12.75 18.56
CA ASN A 390 21.49 12.73 18.68
C ASN A 390 20.91 11.34 19.00
N LEU A 391 21.75 10.30 19.05
CA LEU A 391 21.32 8.92 19.31
C LEU A 391 20.45 8.77 20.56
N PRO A 392 20.76 9.37 21.73
CA PRO A 392 19.90 9.26 22.91
C PRO A 392 18.52 9.90 22.71
N ARG A 393 18.44 10.96 21.92
CA ARG A 393 17.18 11.65 21.60
C ARG A 393 16.34 10.80 20.65
N GLN A 394 16.95 10.19 19.64
CA GLN A 394 16.25 9.27 18.74
C GLN A 394 15.73 8.03 19.46
N VAL A 395 16.55 7.42 20.30
CA VAL A 395 16.11 6.31 21.15
C VAL A 395 14.94 6.73 22.02
N ARG A 396 15.03 7.89 22.70
CA ARG A 396 13.94 8.42 23.54
C ARG A 396 12.67 8.69 22.74
N TYR A 397 12.77 9.12 21.48
CA TYR A 397 11.63 9.34 20.61
C TYR A 397 10.81 8.05 20.52
N TYR A 398 11.40 6.94 20.06
CA TYR A 398 10.66 5.68 19.83
C TYR A 398 10.47 4.78 21.06
N THR A 399 11.20 4.99 22.15
CA THR A 399 11.11 4.12 23.33
C THR A 399 10.40 4.75 24.51
N ARG A 400 10.27 6.09 24.53
CA ARG A 400 9.58 6.79 25.62
C ARG A 400 8.35 7.54 25.16
N SER A 401 8.46 8.28 24.07
CA SER A 401 7.41 9.21 23.62
C SER A 401 6.47 8.55 22.61
N HIS A 402 7.01 7.71 21.73
CA HIS A 402 6.34 7.18 20.55
C HIS A 402 6.57 5.67 20.39
N ARG A 403 5.80 4.86 21.12
CA ARG A 403 6.12 3.43 21.34
C ARG A 403 5.32 2.46 20.49
N ARG A 404 4.30 2.93 19.79
CA ARG A 404 3.36 2.11 19.01
C ARG A 404 3.90 1.86 17.60
N VAL A 405 5.15 1.39 17.54
CA VAL A 405 5.87 1.08 16.28
C VAL A 405 5.53 -0.31 15.79
N ASN A 406 5.61 -0.53 14.47
CA ASN A 406 5.34 -1.82 13.82
C ASN A 406 6.54 -2.78 13.88
N VAL A 407 7.33 -2.73 14.94
CA VAL A 407 8.46 -3.65 15.11
C VAL A 407 8.05 -4.77 16.04
N ILE A 408 8.51 -5.99 15.73
CA ILE A 408 8.33 -7.19 16.54
C ILE A 408 8.92 -6.97 17.95
N GLY A 409 8.09 -6.45 18.85
CA GLY A 409 8.34 -6.28 20.28
C GLY A 409 7.82 -7.48 21.06
N ARG A 410 8.15 -7.55 22.36
CA ARG A 410 7.79 -8.67 23.24
C ARG A 410 6.32 -9.03 23.22
#